data_AF-A0A3M2DMT8-F1
#
_entry.id   AF-A0A3M2DMT8-F1
#
_cell.length_a   1.000
_cell.length_b   1.000
_cell.length_c   1.000
_cell.angle_alpha   90.00
_cell.angle_beta   90.00
_cell.angle_gamma   90.00
#
_symmetry.space_group_name_H-M   'P 1'
#
loop_
_entity.id
_entity.type
_entity.pdbx_description
1 polymer ?
#
loop_
_entity_poly.entity_id
_entity_poly.type
_entity_poly.pdbx_seq_one_letter_code
_entity_poly.pdbx_strand_id
1 'polypeptide(L)'
;MAHIDYYFSTLSPFTYLAGNRFEEVAEKHGATVTYKPLDIVSLFARTGGTPPAERHPARQEYRLQELRRQAARHGMPINLKPAHWPTNPAPSSYAIISAQEAGGGDVGKLVQAILRASWAEEKDIASDAVIREALAEAGFDPAIADAGLLSAAERYAANLEEAVANGVFGSPFYVVDGTERFWGQDRIEDLDLYLGGRLG
;
A
#
# COMPACT_ATOMS: atom_id res chain seq x y z
N MET A 1 -10.60 17.30 -12.12
CA MET A 1 -9.33 16.57 -11.86
C MET A 1 -9.71 15.45 -10.92
N ALA A 2 -9.50 14.20 -11.31
CA ALA A 2 -9.90 13.06 -10.50
C ALA A 2 -9.09 13.02 -9.19
N HIS A 3 -9.72 12.56 -8.12
CA HIS A 3 -9.07 12.24 -6.86
C HIS A 3 -9.11 10.74 -6.60
N ILE A 4 -7.98 10.18 -6.16
CA ILE A 4 -7.84 8.75 -5.89
C ILE A 4 -7.48 8.56 -4.42
N ASP A 5 -8.38 7.92 -3.67
CA ASP A 5 -8.03 7.36 -2.38
C ASP A 5 -7.34 6.01 -2.58
N TYR A 6 -6.07 5.93 -2.21
CA TYR A 6 -5.26 4.72 -2.31
C TYR A 6 -5.18 4.02 -0.94
N TYR A 7 -6.01 3.00 -0.74
CA TYR A 7 -6.01 2.16 0.46
C TYR A 7 -5.06 0.97 0.31
N PHE A 8 -4.19 0.78 1.31
CA PHE A 8 -3.25 -0.35 1.29
C PHE A 8 -2.74 -0.72 2.68
N SER A 9 -2.01 -1.83 2.77
CA SER A 9 -1.23 -2.18 3.94
C SER A 9 0.22 -2.40 3.55
N THR A 10 1.15 -1.96 4.40
CA THR A 10 2.58 -2.17 4.22
C THR A 10 2.99 -3.66 4.35
N LEU A 11 2.06 -4.54 4.78
CA LEU A 11 2.21 -6.00 4.73
C LEU A 11 1.80 -6.63 3.40
N SER A 12 1.29 -5.87 2.43
CA SER A 12 0.76 -6.46 1.20
C SER A 12 1.84 -6.66 0.14
N PRO A 13 2.11 -7.90 -0.30
CA PRO A 13 3.02 -8.11 -1.41
C PRO A 13 2.43 -7.64 -2.74
N PHE A 14 1.11 -7.60 -2.88
CA PHE A 14 0.49 -7.09 -4.10
C PHE A 14 0.57 -5.57 -4.16
N THR A 15 0.64 -4.88 -3.02
CA THR A 15 0.94 -3.45 -2.98
C THR A 15 2.40 -3.23 -3.38
N TYR A 16 3.35 -4.04 -2.89
CA TYR A 16 4.73 -4.02 -3.37
C TYR A 16 4.82 -4.21 -4.89
N LEU A 17 4.10 -5.21 -5.42
CA LEU A 17 4.10 -5.55 -6.84
C LEU A 17 3.41 -4.52 -7.73
N ALA A 18 2.65 -3.56 -7.16
CA ALA A 18 2.18 -2.41 -7.93
C ALA A 18 3.37 -1.61 -8.48
N GLY A 19 4.48 -1.55 -7.75
CA GLY A 19 5.63 -0.72 -8.10
C GLY A 19 5.23 0.75 -8.11
N ASN A 20 5.73 1.49 -9.09
CA ASN A 20 5.37 2.88 -9.35
C ASN A 20 4.28 3.03 -10.43
N ARG A 21 3.71 1.93 -10.94
CA ARG A 21 2.76 1.97 -12.07
C ARG A 21 1.49 2.73 -11.73
N PHE A 22 1.05 2.70 -10.47
CA PHE A 22 -0.10 3.47 -10.01
C PHE A 22 0.22 4.98 -10.06
N GLU A 23 1.37 5.39 -9.53
CA GLU A 23 1.85 6.76 -9.57
C GLU A 23 2.01 7.28 -11.01
N GLU A 24 2.57 6.46 -11.91
CA GLU A 24 2.68 6.78 -13.35
C GLU A 24 1.31 7.05 -13.99
N VAL A 25 0.29 6.25 -13.64
CA VAL A 25 -1.09 6.44 -14.10
C VAL A 25 -1.70 7.70 -13.51
N ALA A 26 -1.52 7.94 -12.21
CA ALA A 26 -2.03 9.14 -11.56
C ALA A 26 -1.43 10.41 -12.18
N GLU A 27 -0.10 10.44 -12.37
CA GLU A 27 0.61 11.55 -13.00
C GLU A 27 0.16 11.78 -14.45
N LYS A 28 0.07 10.70 -15.25
CA LYS A 28 -0.36 10.75 -16.65
C LYS A 28 -1.71 11.47 -16.83
N HIS A 29 -2.64 11.27 -15.89
CA HIS A 29 -3.98 11.88 -15.93
C HIS A 29 -4.11 13.14 -15.07
N GLY A 30 -3.02 13.58 -14.43
CA GLY A 30 -3.03 14.68 -13.47
C GLY A 30 -3.96 14.42 -12.28
N ALA A 31 -4.20 13.16 -11.91
CA ALA A 31 -5.02 12.81 -10.75
C ALA A 31 -4.28 13.13 -9.45
N THR A 32 -5.04 13.53 -8.42
CA THR A 32 -4.48 13.67 -7.07
C THR A 32 -4.67 12.39 -6.28
N VAL A 33 -3.78 12.13 -5.34
CA VAL A 33 -3.78 10.89 -4.54
C VAL A 33 -3.78 11.21 -3.05
N THR A 34 -4.63 10.53 -2.30
CA THR A 34 -4.50 10.39 -0.84
C THR A 34 -4.06 8.96 -0.52
N TYR A 35 -2.87 8.80 0.03
CA TYR A 35 -2.36 7.54 0.54
C TYR A 35 -2.99 7.23 1.89
N LYS A 36 -3.66 6.07 1.99
CA LYS A 36 -4.42 5.63 3.15
C LYS A 36 -3.95 4.25 3.61
N PRO A 37 -2.77 4.15 4.27
CA PRO A 37 -2.39 2.90 4.90
C PRO A 37 -3.41 2.55 6.00
N LEU A 38 -3.72 1.25 6.13
CA LEU A 38 -4.72 0.73 7.07
C LEU A 38 -4.33 -0.62 7.67
N ASP A 39 -5.02 -0.99 8.75
CA ASP A 39 -4.90 -2.33 9.35
C ASP A 39 -5.70 -3.37 8.55
N ILE A 40 -4.97 -4.15 7.76
CA ILE A 40 -5.54 -5.17 6.87
C ILE A 40 -6.16 -6.34 7.63
N VAL A 41 -5.68 -6.65 8.84
CA VAL A 41 -6.23 -7.75 9.64
C VAL A 41 -7.62 -7.38 10.12
N SER A 42 -7.76 -6.18 10.69
CA SER A 42 -9.05 -5.63 11.10
C SER A 42 -9.99 -5.41 9.90
N LEU A 43 -9.46 -5.00 8.74
CA LEU A 43 -10.26 -4.88 7.52
C LEU A 43 -10.90 -6.22 7.13
N PHE A 44 -10.11 -7.29 7.06
CA PHE A 44 -10.60 -8.62 6.69
C PHE A 44 -11.74 -9.08 7.60
N ALA A 45 -11.60 -8.92 8.92
CA ALA A 45 -12.65 -9.30 9.87
C ALA A 45 -13.97 -8.53 9.63
N ARG A 46 -13.88 -7.27 9.21
CA ARG A 46 -15.05 -6.39 9.00
C ARG A 46 -15.71 -6.54 7.64
N THR A 47 -14.99 -7.05 6.64
CA THR A 47 -15.48 -7.12 5.25
C THR A 47 -15.58 -8.54 4.70
N GLY A 48 -15.53 -9.55 5.58
CA GLY A 48 -15.66 -10.96 5.21
C GLY A 48 -14.41 -11.58 4.56
N GLY A 49 -13.24 -10.93 4.70
CA GLY A 49 -11.97 -11.48 4.27
C GLY A 49 -11.43 -12.53 5.24
N THR A 50 -10.80 -13.58 4.73
CA THR A 50 -10.02 -14.54 5.54
C THR A 50 -8.53 -14.16 5.49
N PRO A 51 -7.85 -13.98 6.64
CA PRO A 51 -6.40 -13.76 6.67
C PRO A 51 -5.62 -14.86 5.92
N PRO A 52 -4.51 -14.54 5.22
CA PRO A 52 -3.80 -15.52 4.39
C PRO A 52 -3.44 -16.83 5.08
N ALA A 53 -3.03 -16.79 6.34
CA ALA A 53 -2.63 -17.97 7.12
C ALA A 53 -3.79 -18.93 7.41
N GLU A 54 -5.03 -18.43 7.44
CA GLU A 54 -6.24 -19.20 7.74
C GLU A 54 -6.95 -19.71 6.47
N ARG A 55 -6.49 -19.29 5.28
CA ARG A 55 -7.07 -19.76 4.02
C ARG A 55 -6.75 -21.23 3.78
N HIS A 56 -7.61 -21.92 3.04
CA HIS A 56 -7.36 -23.28 2.57
C HIS A 56 -5.98 -23.39 1.86
N PRO A 57 -5.21 -24.49 2.06
CA PRO A 57 -3.88 -24.67 1.45
C PRO A 57 -3.81 -24.38 -0.05
N ALA A 58 -4.80 -24.82 -0.83
CA ALA A 58 -4.90 -24.53 -2.27
C ALA A 58 -4.84 -23.01 -2.60
N ARG A 59 -5.45 -22.16 -1.77
CA ARG A 59 -5.39 -20.68 -1.95
C ARG A 59 -4.03 -20.12 -1.53
N GLN A 60 -3.39 -20.72 -0.53
CA GLN A 60 -2.05 -20.32 -0.11
C GLN A 60 -1.01 -20.66 -1.20
N GLU A 61 -1.07 -21.88 -1.74
CA GLU A 61 -0.22 -22.33 -2.85
C GLU A 61 -0.42 -21.48 -4.10
N TYR A 62 -1.67 -21.23 -4.49
CA TYR A 62 -1.98 -20.36 -5.63
C TYR A 62 -1.43 -18.95 -5.45
N ARG A 63 -1.55 -18.36 -4.25
CA ARG A 63 -0.97 -17.05 -3.92
C ARG A 63 0.54 -17.04 -4.19
N LEU A 64 1.28 -18.06 -3.77
CA LEU A 64 2.73 -18.12 -4.00
C LEU A 64 3.08 -18.21 -5.48
N GLN A 65 2.29 -18.93 -6.28
CA GLN A 65 2.46 -18.98 -7.73
C GLN A 65 2.22 -17.61 -8.37
N GLU A 66 1.15 -16.91 -7.96
CA GLU A 66 0.85 -15.56 -8.42
C GLU A 66 1.98 -14.59 -8.09
N LEU A 67 2.45 -14.56 -6.85
CA LEU A 67 3.56 -13.70 -6.46
C LEU A 67 4.79 -13.90 -7.34
N ARG A 68 5.17 -15.16 -7.61
CA ARG A 68 6.28 -15.47 -8.52
C ARG A 68 6.02 -14.98 -9.95
N ARG A 69 4.81 -15.18 -10.48
CA ARG A 69 4.46 -14.76 -11.86
C ARG A 69 4.47 -13.25 -12.00
N GLN A 70 3.83 -12.54 -11.08
CA GLN A 70 3.71 -11.09 -11.12
C GLN A 70 5.08 -10.42 -10.91
N ALA A 71 5.88 -10.91 -9.96
CA ALA A 71 7.26 -10.46 -9.78
C ALA A 71 8.10 -10.61 -11.04
N ALA A 72 8.09 -11.79 -11.67
CA ALA A 72 8.80 -12.04 -12.92
C ALA A 72 8.28 -11.15 -14.08
N ARG A 73 6.96 -10.97 -14.19
CA ARG A 73 6.33 -10.12 -15.21
C ARG A 73 6.81 -8.67 -15.13
N HIS A 74 6.98 -8.16 -13.92
CA HIS A 74 7.33 -6.76 -13.68
C HIS A 74 8.83 -6.55 -13.38
N GLY A 75 9.66 -7.60 -13.45
CA GLY A 75 11.09 -7.50 -13.15
C GLY A 75 11.39 -7.12 -11.70
N MET A 76 10.50 -7.44 -10.76
CA MET A 76 10.61 -7.05 -9.36
C MET A 76 11.17 -8.21 -8.52
N PRO A 77 12.28 -8.05 -7.78
CA PRO A 77 12.76 -9.07 -6.87
C PRO A 77 11.74 -9.31 -5.75
N ILE A 78 11.52 -10.57 -5.36
CA ILE A 78 10.62 -10.86 -4.24
C ILE A 78 11.08 -12.08 -3.45
N ASN A 79 11.07 -11.95 -2.13
CA ASN A 79 11.15 -13.04 -1.18
C ASN A 79 9.72 -13.49 -0.87
N LEU A 80 9.37 -14.72 -1.23
CA LEU A 80 8.01 -15.24 -1.04
C LEU A 80 7.65 -15.48 0.44
N LYS A 81 8.65 -15.50 1.31
CA LYS A 81 8.55 -15.64 2.76
C LYS A 81 9.63 -14.76 3.42
N PRO A 82 9.43 -13.43 3.49
CA PRO A 82 10.42 -12.55 4.07
C PRO A 82 10.70 -12.84 5.55
N ALA A 83 11.93 -12.69 6.00
CA ALA A 83 12.39 -13.05 7.34
C ALA A 83 11.53 -12.49 8.49
N HIS A 84 11.02 -11.28 8.32
CA HIS A 84 10.26 -10.57 9.36
C HIS A 84 8.75 -10.58 9.12
N TRP A 85 8.26 -11.23 8.05
CA TRP A 85 6.84 -11.15 7.70
C TRP A 85 6.01 -12.26 8.36
N PRO A 86 4.86 -11.95 8.98
CA PRO A 86 4.31 -10.61 9.21
C PRO A 86 4.91 -9.91 10.44
N THR A 87 5.23 -8.62 10.30
CA THR A 87 5.64 -7.71 11.40
C THR A 87 4.52 -6.73 11.73
N ASN A 88 4.71 -5.85 12.71
CA ASN A 88 3.78 -4.77 13.02
C ASN A 88 3.81 -3.68 11.91
N PRO A 89 2.72 -3.44 11.16
CA PRO A 89 2.71 -2.43 10.10
C PRO A 89 2.46 -1.01 10.59
N ALA A 90 2.04 -0.82 11.85
CA ALA A 90 1.62 0.48 12.35
C ALA A 90 2.75 1.54 12.26
N PRO A 91 4.00 1.27 12.69
CA PRO A 91 5.07 2.29 12.64
C PRO A 91 5.35 2.81 11.21
N SER A 92 5.47 1.90 10.22
CA SER A 92 5.66 2.30 8.82
C SER A 92 4.44 3.04 8.25
N SER A 93 3.24 2.64 8.65
CA SER A 93 2.00 3.31 8.23
C SER A 93 1.90 4.72 8.80
N TYR A 94 2.33 4.94 10.05
CA TYR A 94 2.34 6.25 10.69
C TYR A 94 3.36 7.19 10.02
N ALA A 95 4.53 6.66 9.65
CA ALA A 95 5.52 7.44 8.91
C ALA A 95 5.00 7.90 7.54
N ILE A 96 4.27 7.04 6.82
CA ILE A 96 3.65 7.41 5.53
C ILE A 96 2.61 8.53 5.74
N ILE A 97 1.75 8.41 6.75
CA ILE A 97 0.74 9.43 7.06
C ILE A 97 1.41 10.76 7.40
N SER A 98 2.41 10.73 8.30
CA SER A 98 3.11 11.94 8.76
C SER A 98 3.89 12.61 7.62
N ALA A 99 4.52 11.82 6.73
CA ALA A 99 5.20 12.32 5.55
C ALA A 99 4.24 12.97 4.54
N GLN A 100 3.07 12.37 4.32
CA GLN A 100 2.02 12.95 3.47
C GLN A 100 1.51 14.29 4.03
N GLU A 101 1.32 14.39 5.35
CA GLU A 101 0.87 15.64 5.99
C GLU A 101 1.95 16.74 5.97
N ALA A 102 3.22 16.36 6.18
CA ALA A 102 4.34 17.30 6.15
C ALA A 102 4.64 17.83 4.74
N GLY A 103 4.48 17.00 3.71
CA GLY A 103 4.85 17.31 2.34
C GLY A 103 6.37 17.43 2.13
N GLY A 104 6.77 17.94 0.96
CA GLY A 104 8.18 18.21 0.63
C GLY A 104 9.01 17.03 0.10
N GLY A 105 8.46 15.81 0.12
CA GLY A 105 9.05 14.60 -0.47
C GLY A 105 8.07 13.84 -1.36
N ASP A 106 8.44 12.63 -1.76
CA ASP A 106 7.65 11.74 -2.62
C ASP A 106 7.01 10.59 -1.83
N VAL A 107 5.71 10.70 -1.55
CA VAL A 107 4.97 9.71 -0.75
C VAL A 107 4.89 8.35 -1.47
N GLY A 108 4.74 8.33 -2.79
CA GLY A 108 4.70 7.08 -3.56
C GLY A 108 6.04 6.33 -3.48
N LYS A 109 7.14 7.08 -3.60
CA LYS A 109 8.50 6.53 -3.41
C LYS A 109 8.71 6.02 -1.98
N LEU A 110 8.20 6.71 -0.96
CA LEU A 110 8.26 6.25 0.43
C LEU A 110 7.53 4.92 0.63
N VAL A 111 6.29 4.83 0.13
CA VAL A 111 5.48 3.61 0.18
C VAL A 111 6.23 2.45 -0.46
N GLN A 112 6.80 2.69 -1.66
CA GLN A 112 7.54 1.64 -2.37
C GLN A 112 8.84 1.26 -1.68
N ALA A 113 9.58 2.21 -1.08
CA ALA A 113 10.80 1.93 -0.32
C ALA A 113 10.51 1.04 0.91
N ILE A 114 9.44 1.33 1.66
CA ILE A 114 9.00 0.52 2.80
C ILE A 114 8.60 -0.90 2.33
N LEU A 115 7.80 -1.00 1.27
CA LEU A 115 7.36 -2.29 0.74
C LEU A 115 8.55 -3.12 0.24
N ARG A 116 9.50 -2.49 -0.46
CA ARG A 116 10.73 -3.13 -0.95
C ARG A 116 11.61 -3.62 0.20
N ALA A 117 11.74 -2.84 1.28
CA ALA A 117 12.49 -3.23 2.46
C ALA A 117 12.02 -4.59 3.01
N SER A 118 10.71 -4.80 3.12
CA SER A 118 10.15 -6.10 3.53
C SER A 118 10.29 -7.17 2.44
N TRP A 119 9.78 -6.89 1.24
CA TRP A 119 9.53 -7.93 0.24
C TRP A 119 10.73 -8.31 -0.62
N ALA A 120 11.77 -7.49 -0.67
CA ALA A 120 12.96 -7.76 -1.47
C ALA A 120 14.26 -7.74 -0.65
N GLU A 121 14.31 -6.99 0.44
CA GLU A 121 15.55 -6.73 1.19
C GLU A 121 15.63 -7.46 2.54
N GLU A 122 14.61 -8.26 2.91
CA GLU A 122 14.57 -8.99 4.20
C GLU A 122 14.67 -8.07 5.43
N LYS A 123 14.22 -6.81 5.34
CA LYS A 123 14.25 -5.83 6.44
C LYS A 123 12.92 -5.78 7.20
N ASP A 124 13.00 -5.44 8.49
CA ASP A 124 11.81 -5.25 9.34
C ASP A 124 11.25 -3.83 9.21
N ILE A 125 10.05 -3.70 8.64
CA ILE A 125 9.34 -2.41 8.47
C ILE A 125 8.69 -1.88 9.76
N ALA A 126 8.86 -2.57 10.89
CA ALA A 126 8.58 -2.03 12.22
C ALA A 126 9.80 -1.34 12.84
N SER A 127 10.99 -1.49 12.24
CA SER A 127 12.23 -0.89 12.73
C SER A 127 12.31 0.59 12.40
N ASP A 128 12.56 1.42 13.42
CA ASP A 128 12.78 2.86 13.28
C ASP A 128 13.90 3.18 12.27
N ALA A 129 15.01 2.44 12.31
CA ALA A 129 16.12 2.64 11.38
C ALA A 129 15.72 2.42 9.91
N VAL A 130 14.92 1.38 9.64
CA VAL A 130 14.44 1.06 8.28
C VAL A 130 13.45 2.12 7.79
N ILE A 131 12.58 2.60 8.68
CA ILE A 131 11.61 3.66 8.35
C ILE A 131 12.33 4.97 8.03
N ARG A 132 13.34 5.34 8.81
CA ARG A 132 14.15 6.55 8.57
C ARG A 132 14.95 6.49 7.28
N GLU A 133 15.51 5.33 6.96
CA GLU A 133 16.19 5.09 5.67
C GLU A 133 15.21 5.33 4.50
N ALA A 134 14.01 4.77 4.59
CA ALA A 134 12.98 4.93 3.57
C ALA A 134 12.49 6.38 3.43
N LEU A 135 12.32 7.10 4.55
CA LEU A 135 12.00 8.54 4.55
C LEU A 135 13.07 9.35 3.83
N ALA A 136 14.35 9.13 4.19
CA ALA A 136 15.47 9.82 3.54
C ALA A 136 15.53 9.54 2.04
N GLU A 137 15.36 8.28 1.63
CA GLU A 137 15.35 7.90 0.22
C GLU A 137 14.24 8.60 -0.57
N ALA A 138 13.07 8.80 0.07
CA ALA A 138 11.92 9.48 -0.49
C ALA A 138 11.99 11.03 -0.41
N GLY A 139 13.09 11.59 0.10
CA GLY A 139 13.31 13.03 0.18
C GLY A 139 12.63 13.71 1.38
N PHE A 140 12.17 12.94 2.36
CA PHE A 140 11.63 13.46 3.61
C PHE A 140 12.71 13.60 4.68
N ASP A 141 12.46 14.47 5.66
CA ASP A 141 13.27 14.50 6.89
C ASP A 141 13.01 13.22 7.70
N PRO A 142 14.05 12.40 8.01
CA PRO A 142 13.90 11.21 8.83
C PRO A 142 13.36 11.47 10.24
N ALA A 143 13.43 12.71 10.74
CA ALA A 143 12.83 13.10 12.01
C ALA A 143 11.29 13.08 11.99
N ILE A 144 10.65 13.05 10.81
CA ILE A 144 9.20 12.89 10.68
C ILE A 144 8.72 11.58 11.31
N ALA A 145 9.57 10.55 11.41
CA ALA A 145 9.22 9.30 12.10
C ALA A 145 8.81 9.51 13.57
N ASP A 146 9.32 10.56 14.22
CA ASP A 146 8.98 10.91 15.61
C ASP A 146 7.85 11.94 15.70
N ALA A 147 7.62 12.69 14.63
CA ALA A 147 6.65 13.76 14.59
C ALA A 147 5.23 13.21 14.35
N GLY A 148 4.24 13.73 15.08
CA GLY A 148 2.84 13.44 14.77
C GLY A 148 2.40 12.00 15.02
N LEU A 149 3.12 11.19 15.81
CA LEU A 149 2.75 9.79 16.06
C LEU A 149 1.30 9.61 16.54
N LEU A 150 0.80 10.52 17.40
CA LEU A 150 -0.57 10.47 17.88
C LEU A 150 -1.58 10.76 16.76
N SER A 151 -1.39 11.84 15.99
CA SER A 151 -2.28 12.19 14.88
C SER A 151 -2.24 11.14 13.78
N ALA A 152 -1.06 10.58 13.49
CA ALA A 152 -0.90 9.50 12.54
C ALA A 152 -1.59 8.21 12.99
N ALA A 153 -1.57 7.89 14.29
CA ALA A 153 -2.30 6.75 14.84
C ALA A 153 -3.83 6.93 14.73
N GLU A 154 -4.34 8.12 15.05
CA GLU A 154 -5.76 8.48 14.88
C GLU A 154 -6.17 8.41 13.41
N ARG A 155 -5.34 8.96 12.51
CA ARG A 155 -5.59 8.91 11.06
C ARG A 155 -5.53 7.50 10.49
N TYR A 156 -4.65 6.65 10.99
CA TYR A 156 -4.59 5.23 10.60
C TYR A 156 -5.87 4.47 10.98
N ALA A 157 -6.43 4.74 12.16
CA ALA A 157 -7.72 4.20 12.56
C ALA A 157 -8.86 4.76 11.68
N ALA A 158 -8.84 6.08 11.40
CA ALA A 158 -9.83 6.71 10.52
C ALA A 158 -9.78 6.16 9.09
N ASN A 159 -8.58 5.91 8.53
CA ASN A 159 -8.41 5.29 7.21
C ASN A 159 -9.11 3.93 7.14
N LEU A 160 -9.06 3.13 8.21
CA LEU A 160 -9.76 1.85 8.27
C LEU A 160 -11.29 2.02 8.31
N GLU A 161 -11.80 2.97 9.10
CA GLU A 161 -13.24 3.26 9.14
C GLU A 161 -13.75 3.71 7.76
N GLU A 162 -13.03 4.64 7.12
CA GLU A 162 -13.33 5.12 5.77
C GLU A 162 -13.26 3.99 4.73
N ALA A 163 -12.25 3.11 4.82
CA ALA A 163 -12.12 1.95 3.93
C ALA A 163 -13.34 1.04 4.02
N VAL A 164 -13.80 0.71 5.23
CA VAL A 164 -14.98 -0.15 5.42
C VAL A 164 -16.25 0.54 4.91
N ALA A 165 -16.44 1.83 5.20
CA ALA A 165 -17.58 2.60 4.69
C ALA A 165 -17.59 2.66 3.15
N ASN A 166 -16.41 2.75 2.54
CA ASN A 166 -16.23 2.78 1.08
C ASN A 166 -16.15 1.40 0.43
N GLY A 167 -16.47 0.32 1.16
CA GLY A 167 -16.51 -1.03 0.60
C GLY A 167 -15.14 -1.58 0.15
N VAL A 168 -14.05 -1.07 0.71
CA VAL A 168 -12.70 -1.61 0.52
C VAL A 168 -12.59 -2.91 1.30
N PHE A 169 -12.06 -3.97 0.70
CA PHE A 169 -11.97 -5.30 1.33
C PHE A 169 -10.60 -5.98 1.17
N GLY A 170 -9.60 -5.25 0.69
CA GLY A 170 -8.26 -5.76 0.46
C GLY A 170 -7.25 -4.66 0.14
N SER A 171 -6.05 -5.05 -0.29
CA SER A 171 -4.94 -4.15 -0.57
C SER A 171 -4.07 -4.70 -1.71
N PRO A 172 -3.62 -3.87 -2.67
CA PRO A 172 -3.93 -2.44 -2.85
C PRO A 172 -5.36 -2.23 -3.37
N PHE A 173 -5.96 -1.08 -3.06
CA PHE A 173 -7.31 -0.73 -3.47
C PHE A 173 -7.39 0.76 -3.79
N TYR A 174 -7.94 1.11 -4.95
CA TYR A 174 -8.05 2.48 -5.44
C TYR A 174 -9.53 2.86 -5.53
N VAL A 175 -9.90 4.00 -4.95
CA VAL A 175 -11.25 4.56 -5.05
C VAL A 175 -11.18 5.91 -5.74
N VAL A 176 -11.78 6.03 -6.92
CA VAL A 176 -11.77 7.27 -7.71
C VAL A 176 -13.04 8.06 -7.41
N ASP A 177 -12.86 9.33 -7.03
CA ASP A 177 -13.92 10.30 -6.72
C ASP A 177 -14.99 9.76 -5.74
N GLY A 178 -14.58 8.84 -4.85
CA GLY A 178 -15.43 8.22 -3.82
C GLY A 178 -16.41 7.15 -4.35
N THR A 179 -16.45 6.88 -5.65
CA THR A 179 -17.49 6.05 -6.27
C THR A 179 -16.93 4.82 -6.98
N GLU A 180 -15.99 4.99 -7.89
CA GLU A 180 -15.45 3.89 -8.71
C GLU A 180 -14.31 3.17 -8.00
N ARG A 181 -14.24 1.84 -8.10
CA ARG A 181 -13.41 1.00 -7.24
C ARG A 181 -12.58 -0.01 -8.03
N PHE A 182 -11.27 -0.02 -7.78
CA PHE A 182 -10.33 -0.94 -8.41
C PHE A 182 -9.51 -1.66 -7.35
N TRP A 183 -9.58 -2.99 -7.32
CA TRP A 183 -8.87 -3.81 -6.34
C TRP A 183 -7.78 -4.67 -6.97
N GLY A 184 -6.54 -4.46 -6.52
CA GLY A 184 -5.37 -5.24 -6.94
C GLY A 184 -4.44 -4.48 -7.87
N GLN A 185 -3.16 -4.86 -7.86
CA GLN A 185 -2.14 -4.32 -8.76
C GLN A 185 -2.41 -4.62 -10.24
N ASP A 186 -3.20 -5.66 -10.50
CA ASP A 186 -3.65 -6.09 -11.82
C ASP A 186 -4.84 -5.26 -12.34
N ARG A 187 -5.34 -4.29 -11.57
CA ARG A 187 -6.37 -3.33 -11.99
C ARG A 187 -5.83 -1.95 -12.34
N ILE A 188 -4.52 -1.75 -12.28
CA ILE A 188 -3.90 -0.45 -12.63
C ILE A 188 -4.14 -0.09 -14.10
N GLU A 189 -4.16 -1.08 -15.00
CA GLU A 189 -4.50 -0.85 -16.42
C GLU A 189 -5.97 -0.47 -16.60
N ASP A 190 -6.89 -1.15 -15.90
CA ASP A 190 -8.31 -0.78 -15.90
C ASP A 190 -8.51 0.64 -15.33
N LEU A 191 -7.78 1.00 -14.27
CA LEU A 191 -7.77 2.35 -13.70
C LEU A 191 -7.26 3.40 -14.72
N ASP A 192 -6.18 3.12 -15.45
CA ASP A 192 -5.66 3.99 -16.52
C ASP A 192 -6.71 4.22 -17.62
N LEU A 193 -7.36 3.15 -18.06
CA LEU A 193 -8.41 3.22 -19.07
C LEU A 193 -9.64 3.98 -18.57
N TYR A 194 -10.02 3.81 -17.30
CA TYR A 194 -11.13 4.54 -16.67
C TYR A 194 -10.85 6.05 -16.61
N LEU A 195 -9.69 6.45 -16.10
CA LEU A 195 -9.30 7.87 -16.03
C LEU A 195 -9.20 8.51 -17.43
N GLY A 196 -8.88 7.72 -18.45
CA GLY A 196 -8.90 8.13 -19.85
C GLY A 196 -10.28 8.16 -20.52
N GLY A 197 -11.37 7.88 -19.79
CA GLY A 197 -12.74 7.84 -20.32
C GLY A 197 -13.03 6.69 -21.29
N ARG A 198 -12.24 5.62 -21.23
CA ARG A 198 -12.38 4.43 -22.09
C ARG A 198 -13.13 3.29 -21.42
N LEU A 199 -13.27 3.35 -20.11
CA LEU A 199 -14.12 2.50 -19.29
C LEU A 199 -14.97 3.44 -18.43
N GLY A 200 -16.31 3.34 -18.50
CA GLY A 200 -17.22 4.16 -17.67
C GLY A 200 -17.41 5.58 -18.17
#